data_AF-A0A944CSE9-F1
#
_entry.id   AF-A0A944CSE9-F1
#
_cell.length_a   1.000
_cell.length_b   1.000
_cell.length_c   1.000
_cell.angle_alpha   90.00
_cell.angle_beta   90.00
_cell.angle_gamma   90.00
#
_symmetry.space_group_name_H-M   'P 1'
#
loop_
_entity.id
_entity.type
_entity.pdbx_description
1 polymer ?
#
loop_
_entity_poly.entity_id
_entity_poly.type
_entity_poly.pdbx_seq_one_letter_code
_entity_poly.pdbx_strand_id
1 'polypeptide(L)'
;MSEKNTDSFKNLLIILGIIFSIFFFTVILIFSFSDFAFLNPKGLEREHRLQYGISAVTTIGTIFAGIAAFFNAYQASRSANAANDNAKAANRNAQAAEDKQITERFSKAIELLGNKEIEVKLGGIYALEQIAKDSPEKYHWRIMEVLTAFVRKNAHRKKEEEGEKGKIPQLRADIQAALTVIGRRNCENEQENQRLDLTFIDIREANLDRANLKRVDLYCSNLDLASFQEASLQDVSLWSSSLQWVNFSEAILQKVNLAGANLRQAKFNKATLKESFPLDSTDLHLANLFQANLQKVDLSKAKNLELVQIEKANIDQDTKLPDHIEEVIRCEW
;
A
#
# COMPACT_ATOMS: atom_id res chain seq x y z
N MET A 1 36.78 -20.52 -5.32
CA MET A 1 36.79 -21.66 -4.37
C MET A 1 38.14 -21.88 -3.67
N SER A 2 39.19 -21.10 -4.00
CA SER A 2 40.56 -21.30 -3.51
C SER A 2 40.93 -20.54 -2.22
N GLU A 3 40.30 -19.41 -1.91
CA GLU A 3 40.76 -18.53 -0.80
C GLU A 3 40.35 -19.05 0.59
N LYS A 4 39.12 -19.56 0.72
CA LYS A 4 38.55 -19.96 2.02
C LYS A 4 39.26 -21.17 2.66
N ASN A 5 39.82 -22.06 1.84
CA ASN A 5 40.58 -23.22 2.32
C ASN A 5 41.97 -22.82 2.82
N THR A 6 42.59 -21.81 2.22
CA THR A 6 43.92 -21.31 2.61
C THR A 6 43.88 -20.66 3.99
N ASP A 7 42.84 -19.90 4.29
CA ASP A 7 42.67 -19.28 5.62
C ASP A 7 42.30 -20.29 6.71
N SER A 8 41.53 -21.32 6.37
CA SER A 8 41.23 -22.41 7.31
C SER A 8 42.49 -23.19 7.69
N PHE A 9 43.36 -23.47 6.72
CA PHE A 9 44.61 -24.20 6.96
C PHE A 9 45.62 -23.38 7.78
N LYS A 10 45.75 -22.08 7.51
CA LYS A 10 46.59 -21.16 8.30
C LYS A 10 46.13 -21.08 9.76
N ASN A 11 44.82 -20.97 9.99
CA ASN A 11 44.26 -20.96 11.34
C ASN A 11 44.51 -22.28 12.08
N LEU A 12 44.42 -23.42 11.40
CA LEU A 12 44.74 -24.73 11.98
C LEU A 12 46.20 -24.85 12.42
N LEU A 13 47.14 -24.39 11.58
CA LEU A 13 48.57 -24.39 11.90
C LEU A 13 48.91 -23.50 13.10
N ILE A 14 48.28 -22.32 13.20
CA ILE A 14 48.47 -21.43 14.35
C ILE A 14 47.95 -22.09 15.63
N ILE A 15 46.78 -22.72 15.59
CA ILE A 15 46.21 -23.43 16.75
C ILE A 15 47.13 -24.59 17.18
N LEU A 16 47.61 -25.40 16.23
CA LEU A 16 48.56 -26.50 16.51
C LEU A 16 49.86 -25.99 17.12
N GLY A 17 50.40 -24.87 16.62
CA GLY A 17 51.60 -24.24 17.17
C GLY A 17 51.42 -23.76 18.61
N ILE A 18 50.27 -23.15 18.91
CA ILE A 18 49.93 -22.70 20.28
C ILE A 18 49.78 -23.91 21.21
N ILE A 19 49.08 -24.97 20.79
CA ILE A 19 48.92 -26.20 21.58
C ILE A 19 50.28 -26.84 21.86
N PHE A 20 51.14 -26.94 20.85
CA PHE A 20 52.49 -27.51 21.01
C PHE A 20 53.35 -26.66 21.94
N SER A 21 53.29 -25.32 21.83
CA SER A 21 54.02 -24.41 22.72
C SER A 21 53.53 -24.51 24.17
N ILE A 22 52.21 -24.61 24.39
CA ILE A 22 51.64 -24.79 25.73
C ILE A 22 52.06 -26.15 26.30
N PHE A 23 51.96 -27.22 25.51
CA PHE A 23 52.39 -28.56 25.92
C PHE A 23 53.88 -28.56 26.28
N PHE A 24 54.73 -28.03 25.41
CA PHE A 24 56.17 -27.95 25.66
C PHE A 24 56.51 -27.12 26.89
N PHE A 25 55.84 -25.97 27.07
CA PHE A 25 56.02 -25.14 28.26
C PHE A 25 55.55 -25.86 29.53
N THR A 26 54.45 -26.61 29.48
CA THR A 26 53.97 -27.39 30.63
C THR A 26 54.88 -28.55 30.98
N VAL A 27 55.46 -29.23 29.99
CA VAL A 27 56.48 -30.27 30.21
C VAL A 27 57.73 -29.66 30.85
N ILE A 28 58.20 -28.51 30.36
CA ILE A 28 59.32 -27.78 30.98
C ILE A 28 58.97 -27.37 32.40
N LEU A 29 57.77 -26.83 32.64
CA LEU A 29 57.36 -26.39 33.96
C LEU A 29 57.28 -27.57 34.92
N ILE A 30 56.74 -28.71 34.50
CA ILE A 30 56.73 -29.96 35.28
C ILE A 30 58.16 -30.45 35.56
N PHE A 31 59.06 -30.44 34.58
CA PHE A 31 60.45 -30.86 34.76
C PHE A 31 61.23 -29.90 35.68
N SER A 32 61.11 -28.60 35.46
CA SER A 32 61.73 -27.57 36.31
C SER A 32 61.14 -27.55 37.72
N PHE A 33 59.83 -27.85 37.89
CA PHE A 33 59.23 -27.99 39.22
C PHE A 33 59.54 -29.33 39.87
N SER A 34 59.68 -30.42 39.10
CA SER A 34 60.17 -31.68 39.66
C SER A 34 61.59 -31.49 40.17
N ASP A 35 62.44 -30.78 39.42
CA ASP A 35 63.76 -30.40 39.89
C ASP A 35 63.69 -29.44 41.09
N PHE A 36 62.77 -28.47 41.13
CA PHE A 36 62.62 -27.58 42.31
C PHE A 36 62.05 -28.29 43.56
N ALA A 37 61.16 -29.25 43.38
CA ALA A 37 60.54 -30.02 44.47
C ALA A 37 61.41 -31.19 44.95
N PHE A 38 62.36 -31.66 44.13
CA PHE A 38 63.29 -32.76 44.46
C PHE A 38 64.74 -32.29 44.71
N LEU A 39 65.21 -31.21 44.09
CA LEU A 39 66.52 -30.60 44.33
C LEU A 39 66.42 -29.48 45.38
N ASN A 40 66.13 -29.94 46.60
CA ASN A 40 66.67 -29.43 47.86
C ASN A 40 66.76 -27.89 48.09
N PRO A 41 65.69 -27.28 48.65
CA PRO A 41 65.83 -26.23 49.64
C PRO A 41 65.65 -26.85 51.04
N LYS A 42 66.69 -26.75 51.87
CA LYS A 42 66.70 -27.26 53.25
C LYS A 42 65.55 -26.66 54.07
N GLY A 43 64.67 -27.50 54.63
CA GLY A 43 63.85 -27.11 55.80
C GLY A 43 62.33 -27.40 55.85
N LEU A 44 61.73 -28.25 54.99
CA LEU A 44 60.29 -28.55 55.08
C LEU A 44 59.97 -30.02 55.42
N GLU A 45 59.04 -30.20 56.37
CA GLU A 45 58.47 -31.48 56.84
C GLU A 45 57.64 -32.21 55.76
N ARG A 46 57.58 -33.55 55.83
CA ARG A 46 57.00 -34.43 54.78
C ARG A 46 55.53 -34.12 54.44
N GLU A 47 54.74 -33.69 55.42
CA GLU A 47 53.30 -33.38 55.23
C GLU A 47 53.09 -32.13 54.37
N HIS A 48 53.86 -31.07 54.60
CA HIS A 48 53.74 -29.82 53.84
C HIS A 48 54.08 -30.04 52.35
N ARG A 49 55.03 -30.94 52.03
CA ARG A 49 55.41 -31.26 50.64
C ARG A 49 54.26 -31.88 49.84
N LEU A 50 53.47 -32.76 50.46
CA LEU A 50 52.28 -33.37 49.85
C LEU A 50 51.18 -32.33 49.60
N GLN A 51 50.96 -31.43 50.56
CA GLN A 51 49.93 -30.39 50.46
C GLN A 51 50.26 -29.33 49.39
N TYR A 52 51.52 -28.93 49.27
CA TYR A 52 52.00 -28.05 48.19
C TYR A 52 51.92 -28.72 46.82
N GLY A 53 52.27 -30.02 46.72
CA GLY A 53 52.17 -30.78 45.47
C GLY A 53 50.74 -30.93 44.96
N ILE A 54 49.79 -31.27 45.85
CA ILE A 54 48.36 -31.36 45.51
C ILE A 54 47.83 -29.99 45.08
N SER A 55 48.12 -28.93 45.83
CA SER A 55 47.69 -27.56 45.51
C SER A 55 48.23 -27.09 44.15
N ALA A 56 49.47 -27.44 43.81
CA ALA A 56 50.06 -27.14 42.52
C ALA A 56 49.33 -27.85 41.37
N VAL A 57 49.07 -29.15 41.50
CA VAL A 57 48.34 -29.93 40.48
C VAL A 57 46.91 -29.45 40.31
N THR A 58 46.19 -29.13 41.40
CA THR A 58 44.84 -28.58 41.31
C THR A 58 44.83 -27.20 40.65
N THR A 59 45.82 -26.35 40.94
CA THR A 59 45.95 -25.02 40.32
C THR A 59 46.23 -25.12 38.82
N ILE A 60 47.08 -26.06 38.41
CA ILE A 60 47.31 -26.34 36.99
C ILE A 60 46.01 -26.84 36.33
N GLY A 61 45.31 -27.77 36.97
CA GLY A 61 44.02 -28.29 36.48
C GLY A 61 42.95 -27.21 36.31
N THR A 62 42.83 -26.26 37.25
CA THR A 62 41.84 -25.16 37.15
C THR A 62 42.20 -24.16 36.04
N ILE A 63 43.49 -23.86 35.83
CA ILE A 63 43.94 -23.02 34.70
C ILE A 63 43.54 -23.67 33.37
N PHE A 64 43.80 -24.97 33.19
CA PHE A 64 43.40 -25.68 31.97
C PHE A 64 41.87 -25.72 31.78
N ALA A 65 41.10 -25.96 32.85
CA ALA A 65 39.65 -25.91 32.80
C ALA A 65 39.13 -24.51 32.38
N GLY A 66 39.74 -23.44 32.89
CA GLY A 66 39.45 -22.06 32.50
C GLY A 66 39.73 -21.77 31.03
N ILE A 67 40.88 -22.23 30.51
CA ILE A 67 41.24 -22.09 29.09
C ILE A 67 40.26 -22.86 28.20
N ALA A 68 39.90 -24.10 28.58
CA ALA A 68 38.93 -24.90 27.84
C ALA A 68 37.54 -24.24 27.83
N ALA A 69 37.09 -23.70 28.97
CA ALA A 69 35.83 -22.96 29.06
C ALA A 69 35.86 -21.70 28.19
N PHE A 70 36.96 -20.94 28.20
CA PHE A 70 37.13 -19.76 27.35
C PHE A 70 37.11 -20.11 25.86
N PHE A 71 37.82 -21.17 25.46
CA PHE A 71 37.83 -21.63 24.07
C PHE A 71 36.44 -22.08 23.61
N ASN A 72 35.71 -22.83 24.44
CA ASN A 72 34.33 -23.23 24.16
C ASN A 72 33.39 -22.02 24.06
N ALA A 73 33.50 -21.05 24.97
CA ALA A 73 32.72 -19.82 24.93
C ALA A 73 33.04 -18.98 23.67
N TYR A 74 34.32 -18.88 23.31
CA TYR A 74 34.76 -18.18 22.10
C TYR A 74 34.21 -18.86 20.83
N GLN A 75 34.28 -20.19 20.74
CA GLN A 75 33.72 -20.94 19.61
C GLN A 75 32.20 -20.81 19.54
N ALA A 76 31.51 -20.90 20.68
CA ALA A 76 30.08 -20.70 20.77
C ALA A 76 29.67 -19.27 20.36
N SER A 77 30.42 -18.25 20.76
CA SER A 77 30.18 -16.87 20.32
C SER A 77 30.38 -16.70 18.82
N ARG A 78 31.45 -17.28 18.26
CA ARG A 78 31.71 -17.25 16.82
C ARG A 78 30.64 -17.98 16.02
N SER A 79 30.18 -19.15 16.49
CA SER A 79 29.11 -19.90 15.82
C SER A 79 27.77 -19.19 15.93
N ALA A 80 27.47 -18.57 17.07
CA ALA A 80 26.28 -17.74 17.24
C ALA A 80 26.29 -16.52 16.30
N ASN A 81 27.43 -15.83 16.15
CA ASN A 81 27.57 -14.72 15.22
C ASN A 81 27.38 -15.17 13.77
N ALA A 82 28.00 -16.27 13.36
CA ALA A 82 27.82 -16.83 12.02
C ALA A 82 26.37 -17.29 11.77
N ALA A 83 25.70 -17.87 12.77
CA ALA A 83 24.29 -18.25 12.68
C ALA A 83 23.38 -17.02 12.54
N ASN A 84 23.65 -15.94 13.26
CA ASN A 84 22.93 -14.68 13.15
C ASN A 84 23.11 -14.03 11.77
N ASP A 85 24.33 -14.02 11.23
CA ASP A 85 24.60 -13.50 9.89
C ASP A 85 23.93 -14.34 8.81
N ASN A 86 23.96 -15.67 8.94
CA ASN A 86 23.26 -16.59 8.05
C ASN A 86 21.73 -16.41 8.13
N ALA A 87 21.17 -16.23 9.33
CA ALA A 87 19.74 -15.98 9.51
C ALA A 87 19.31 -14.65 8.87
N LYS A 88 20.12 -13.59 9.02
CA LYS A 88 19.89 -12.31 8.32
C LYS A 88 19.96 -12.46 6.80
N ALA A 89 20.95 -13.20 6.29
CA ALA A 89 21.07 -13.46 4.85
C ALA A 89 19.90 -14.30 4.32
N ALA A 90 19.48 -15.33 5.05
CA ALA A 90 18.32 -16.15 4.72
C ALA A 90 17.03 -15.32 4.68
N ASN A 91 16.82 -14.43 5.66
CA ASN A 91 15.68 -13.53 5.68
C ASN A 91 15.68 -12.56 4.49
N ARG A 92 16.84 -11.97 4.15
CA ARG A 92 17.00 -11.12 2.96
C ARG A 92 16.71 -11.88 1.66
N ASN A 93 17.18 -13.12 1.56
CA ASN A 93 16.93 -13.97 0.40
C ASN A 93 15.44 -14.36 0.29
N ALA A 94 14.78 -14.63 1.42
CA ALA A 94 13.34 -14.91 1.45
C ALA A 94 12.52 -13.69 1.00
N GLN A 95 12.83 -12.51 1.52
CA GLN A 95 12.21 -11.25 1.09
C GLN A 95 12.41 -10.98 -0.39
N ALA A 96 13.64 -11.16 -0.91
CA ALA A 96 13.93 -10.98 -2.33
C ALA A 96 13.18 -11.99 -3.21
N ALA A 97 12.98 -13.23 -2.74
CA ALA A 97 12.22 -14.25 -3.46
C ALA A 97 10.72 -13.93 -3.49
N GLU A 98 10.15 -13.48 -2.38
CA GLU A 98 8.76 -13.00 -2.30
C GLU A 98 8.53 -11.81 -3.22
N ASP A 99 9.41 -10.81 -3.16
CA ASP A 99 9.37 -9.63 -4.03
C ASP A 99 9.40 -10.00 -5.52
N LYS A 100 10.27 -10.95 -5.88
CA LYS A 100 10.36 -11.47 -7.24
C LYS A 100 9.05 -12.15 -7.65
N GLN A 101 8.47 -12.96 -6.79
CA GLN A 101 7.21 -13.65 -7.08
C GLN A 101 6.06 -12.68 -7.32
N ILE A 102 5.93 -11.63 -6.50
CA ILE A 102 4.88 -10.61 -6.69
C ILE A 102 5.11 -9.86 -8.01
N THR A 103 6.36 -9.52 -8.33
CA THR A 103 6.73 -8.87 -9.60
C THR A 103 6.34 -9.72 -10.82
N GLU A 104 6.55 -11.04 -10.74
CA GLU A 104 6.16 -11.98 -11.78
C GLU A 104 4.63 -12.08 -11.92
N ARG A 105 3.90 -12.17 -10.80
CA ARG A 105 2.42 -12.15 -10.81
C ARG A 105 1.88 -10.85 -11.40
N PHE A 106 2.47 -9.71 -11.04
CA PHE A 106 2.11 -8.41 -11.60
C PHE A 106 2.33 -8.38 -13.10
N SER A 107 3.52 -8.78 -13.56
CA SER A 107 3.84 -8.83 -15.00
C SER A 107 2.88 -9.74 -15.76
N LYS A 108 2.53 -10.90 -15.19
CA LYS A 108 1.56 -11.82 -15.79
C LYS A 108 0.16 -11.21 -15.85
N ALA A 109 -0.29 -10.55 -14.80
CA ALA A 109 -1.60 -9.90 -14.77
C ALA A 109 -1.72 -8.78 -15.82
N ILE A 110 -0.65 -8.02 -16.06
CA ILE A 110 -0.57 -7.04 -17.15
C ILE A 110 -0.67 -7.70 -18.53
N GLU A 111 0.01 -8.84 -18.73
CA GLU A 111 -0.09 -9.62 -19.97
C GLU A 111 -1.54 -10.08 -20.23
N LEU A 112 -2.22 -10.58 -19.20
CA LEU A 112 -3.63 -10.99 -19.28
C LEU A 112 -4.56 -9.81 -19.61
N LEU A 113 -4.31 -8.63 -19.03
CA LEU A 113 -5.06 -7.40 -19.32
C LEU A 113 -4.93 -6.96 -20.79
N GLY A 114 -3.79 -7.26 -21.43
CA GLY A 114 -3.54 -6.98 -22.84
C GLY A 114 -4.16 -7.99 -23.81
N ASN A 115 -4.79 -9.06 -23.32
CA ASN A 115 -5.39 -10.10 -24.16
C ASN A 115 -6.59 -9.55 -24.96
N LYS A 116 -7.01 -10.23 -26.03
CA LYS A 116 -8.19 -9.87 -26.83
C LYS A 116 -9.49 -10.43 -26.24
N GLU A 117 -9.42 -11.59 -25.60
CA GLU A 117 -10.55 -12.29 -24.98
C GLU A 117 -10.93 -11.62 -23.66
N ILE A 118 -12.22 -11.36 -23.48
CA ILE A 118 -12.71 -10.59 -22.34
C ILE A 118 -12.56 -11.37 -21.03
N GLU A 119 -12.74 -12.69 -21.06
CA GLU A 119 -12.58 -13.60 -19.94
C GLU A 119 -11.15 -13.54 -19.40
N VAL A 120 -10.16 -13.50 -20.30
CA VAL A 120 -8.74 -13.40 -19.94
C VAL A 120 -8.42 -12.02 -19.35
N LYS A 121 -8.96 -10.94 -19.93
CA LYS A 121 -8.80 -9.58 -19.37
C LYS A 121 -9.37 -9.48 -17.96
N LEU A 122 -10.56 -10.04 -17.73
CA LEU A 122 -11.19 -10.05 -16.41
C LEU A 122 -10.28 -10.78 -15.40
N GLY A 123 -9.69 -11.91 -15.79
CA GLY A 123 -8.68 -12.59 -14.97
C GLY A 123 -7.49 -11.69 -14.64
N GLY A 124 -7.00 -10.91 -15.61
CA GLY A 124 -5.94 -9.91 -15.39
C GLY A 124 -6.34 -8.80 -14.42
N ILE A 125 -7.54 -8.23 -14.56
CA ILE A 125 -8.07 -7.17 -13.68
C ILE A 125 -8.15 -7.64 -12.23
N TYR A 126 -8.73 -8.81 -11.99
CA TYR A 126 -8.87 -9.34 -10.62
C TYR A 126 -7.54 -9.84 -10.04
N ALA A 127 -6.62 -10.33 -10.88
CA ALA A 127 -5.26 -10.64 -10.42
C ALA A 127 -4.51 -9.37 -9.98
N LEU A 128 -4.68 -8.25 -10.70
CA LEU A 128 -4.17 -6.95 -10.28
C LEU A 128 -4.82 -6.51 -8.96
N GLU A 129 -6.14 -6.61 -8.82
CA GLU A 129 -6.81 -6.30 -7.53
C GLU A 129 -6.21 -7.08 -6.37
N GLN A 130 -5.99 -8.39 -6.55
CA GLN A 130 -5.41 -9.23 -5.51
C GLN A 130 -3.99 -8.79 -5.14
N ILE A 131 -3.14 -8.46 -6.12
CA ILE A 131 -1.78 -7.97 -5.85
C ILE A 131 -1.80 -6.64 -5.09
N ALA A 132 -2.75 -5.75 -5.41
CA ALA A 132 -2.91 -4.49 -4.68
C ALA A 132 -3.28 -4.72 -3.21
N LYS A 133 -4.08 -5.77 -2.92
CA LYS A 133 -4.45 -6.17 -1.55
C LYS A 133 -3.32 -6.89 -0.81
N ASP A 134 -2.60 -7.77 -1.49
CA ASP A 134 -1.50 -8.56 -0.92
C ASP A 134 -0.26 -7.69 -0.63
N SER A 135 -0.05 -6.61 -1.38
CA SER A 135 1.15 -5.77 -1.29
C SER A 135 0.85 -4.28 -1.47
N PRO A 136 0.07 -3.68 -0.55
CA PRO A 136 -0.45 -2.33 -0.72
C PRO A 136 0.64 -1.26 -0.77
N GLU A 137 1.72 -1.41 0.02
CA GLU A 137 2.81 -0.44 0.08
C GLU A 137 3.55 -0.26 -1.25
N LYS A 138 3.63 -1.33 -2.05
CA LYS A 138 4.48 -1.38 -3.26
C LYS A 138 3.68 -1.32 -4.56
N TYR A 139 2.50 -1.95 -4.58
CA TYR A 139 1.76 -2.17 -5.83
C TYR A 139 0.40 -1.48 -5.91
N HIS A 140 -0.21 -1.07 -4.78
CA HIS A 140 -1.56 -0.49 -4.79
C HIS A 140 -1.69 0.67 -5.78
N TRP A 141 -0.92 1.74 -5.59
CA TRP A 141 -1.04 2.94 -6.43
C TRP A 141 -0.75 2.63 -7.90
N ARG A 142 0.33 1.89 -8.17
CA ARG A 142 0.71 1.49 -9.54
C ARG A 142 -0.38 0.70 -10.24
N ILE A 143 -1.08 -0.17 -9.51
CA ILE A 143 -2.19 -0.95 -10.05
C ILE A 143 -3.39 -0.06 -10.35
N MET A 144 -3.71 0.89 -9.46
CA MET A 144 -4.78 1.86 -9.70
C MET A 144 -4.47 2.71 -10.93
N GLU A 145 -3.23 3.12 -11.15
CA GLU A 145 -2.78 3.83 -12.34
C GLU A 145 -2.93 2.97 -13.62
N VAL A 146 -2.54 1.70 -13.56
CA VAL A 146 -2.70 0.76 -14.69
C VAL A 146 -4.16 0.58 -15.07
N LEU A 147 -5.03 0.31 -14.10
CA LEU A 147 -6.46 0.11 -14.34
C LEU A 147 -7.12 1.39 -14.84
N THR A 148 -6.72 2.53 -14.28
CA THR A 148 -7.16 3.86 -14.74
C THR A 148 -6.75 4.10 -16.19
N ALA A 149 -5.50 3.82 -16.55
CA ALA A 149 -5.02 3.94 -17.92
C ALA A 149 -5.74 2.97 -18.87
N PHE A 150 -6.05 1.76 -18.41
CA PHE A 150 -6.84 0.79 -19.16
C PHE A 150 -8.25 1.32 -19.46
N VAL A 151 -8.96 1.84 -18.46
CA VAL A 151 -10.29 2.45 -18.66
C VAL A 151 -10.20 3.63 -19.62
N ARG A 152 -9.30 4.59 -19.36
CA ARG A 152 -9.13 5.79 -20.18
C ARG A 152 -8.84 5.46 -21.65
N LYS A 153 -8.02 4.44 -21.93
CA LYS A 153 -7.72 4.00 -23.29
C LYS A 153 -8.89 3.31 -23.98
N ASN A 154 -9.68 2.52 -23.26
CA ASN A 154 -10.69 1.64 -23.85
C ASN A 154 -12.13 2.19 -23.78
N ALA A 155 -12.35 3.24 -23.00
CA ALA A 155 -13.62 3.94 -22.84
C ALA A 155 -13.47 5.43 -23.20
N HIS A 156 -12.55 5.80 -24.09
CA HIS A 156 -12.41 7.20 -24.48
C HIS A 156 -13.70 7.69 -25.17
N ARG A 157 -14.10 8.94 -24.90
CA ARG A 157 -15.21 9.58 -25.61
C ARG A 157 -14.84 9.68 -27.09
N LYS A 158 -15.55 8.98 -27.96
CA LYS A 158 -15.45 9.20 -29.41
C LYS A 158 -16.14 10.54 -29.71
N LYS A 159 -15.53 11.38 -30.55
CA LYS A 159 -16.27 12.48 -31.17
C LYS A 159 -17.46 11.85 -31.89
N GLU A 160 -18.64 12.45 -31.74
CA GLU A 160 -19.91 12.00 -32.32
C GLU A 160 -19.71 11.64 -33.80
N GLU A 161 -19.41 10.36 -34.07
CA GLU A 161 -19.66 9.78 -35.38
C GLU A 161 -21.17 9.67 -35.45
N GLU A 162 -21.75 10.12 -36.56
CA GLU A 162 -23.16 10.02 -36.92
C GLU A 162 -23.58 8.54 -36.98
N GLY A 163 -23.65 7.88 -35.82
CA GLY A 163 -24.01 6.48 -35.63
C GLY A 163 -25.40 6.38 -35.01
N GLU A 164 -26.26 5.62 -35.68
CA GLU A 164 -27.65 5.26 -35.35
C GLU A 164 -28.27 5.99 -34.15
N LYS A 165 -29.09 7.01 -34.46
CA LYS A 165 -30.02 7.63 -33.52
C LYS A 165 -30.70 6.57 -32.64
N GLY A 166 -30.35 6.52 -31.35
CA GLY A 166 -31.18 5.89 -30.32
C GLY A 166 -30.60 4.68 -29.57
N LYS A 167 -29.40 4.17 -29.89
CA LYS A 167 -28.76 3.13 -29.06
C LYS A 167 -27.60 3.68 -28.25
N ILE A 168 -27.77 3.73 -26.93
CA ILE A 168 -26.67 3.95 -25.99
C ILE A 168 -25.75 2.71 -26.07
N PRO A 169 -24.44 2.86 -26.34
CA PRO A 169 -23.51 1.74 -26.32
C PRO A 169 -23.46 1.14 -24.91
N GLN A 170 -23.75 -0.15 -24.79
CA GLN A 170 -23.65 -0.85 -23.51
C GLN A 170 -22.20 -0.82 -23.01
N LEU A 171 -22.02 -0.51 -21.72
CA LEU A 171 -20.70 -0.54 -21.08
C LEU A 171 -20.11 -1.96 -21.14
N ARG A 172 -18.88 -2.07 -21.65
CA ARG A 172 -18.17 -3.36 -21.70
C ARG A 172 -17.87 -3.88 -20.29
N ALA A 173 -18.00 -5.18 -20.09
CA ALA A 173 -17.80 -5.82 -18.80
C ALA A 173 -16.37 -5.66 -18.24
N ASP A 174 -15.35 -5.59 -19.10
CA ASP A 174 -13.96 -5.37 -18.65
C ASP A 174 -13.74 -3.94 -18.14
N ILE A 175 -14.42 -2.94 -18.72
CA ILE A 175 -14.41 -1.56 -18.20
C ILE A 175 -15.11 -1.49 -16.86
N GLN A 176 -16.30 -2.09 -16.75
CA GLN A 176 -17.04 -2.16 -15.50
C GLN A 176 -16.23 -2.85 -14.40
N ALA A 177 -15.54 -3.96 -14.70
CA ALA A 177 -14.69 -4.65 -13.73
C ALA A 177 -13.52 -3.77 -13.26
N ALA A 178 -12.82 -3.09 -14.18
CA ALA A 178 -11.74 -2.18 -13.81
C ALA A 178 -12.23 -1.01 -12.94
N LEU A 179 -13.38 -0.41 -13.29
CA LEU A 179 -14.05 0.63 -12.50
C LEU A 179 -14.43 0.12 -11.10
N THR A 180 -14.96 -1.10 -11.00
CA THR A 180 -15.30 -1.73 -9.72
C THR A 180 -14.06 -1.93 -8.84
N VAL A 181 -12.93 -2.37 -9.41
CA VAL A 181 -11.67 -2.51 -8.65
C VAL A 181 -11.17 -1.15 -8.18
N ILE A 182 -11.15 -0.14 -9.07
CA ILE A 182 -10.79 1.24 -8.72
C ILE A 182 -11.68 1.76 -7.59
N GLY A 183 -12.99 1.53 -7.66
CA GLY A 183 -13.97 1.98 -6.67
C GLY A 183 -13.87 1.24 -5.32
N ARG A 184 -13.32 0.03 -5.26
CA ARG A 184 -13.13 -0.72 -4.00
C ARG A 184 -11.78 -0.47 -3.32
N ARG A 185 -10.94 0.39 -3.89
CA ARG A 185 -9.58 0.61 -3.41
C ARG A 185 -9.55 1.23 -2.00
N ASN A 186 -8.54 0.87 -1.21
CA ASN A 186 -8.26 1.54 0.05
C ASN A 186 -7.48 2.84 -0.20
N CYS A 187 -8.04 3.98 0.22
CA CYS A 187 -7.42 5.30 0.04
C CYS A 187 -6.66 5.81 1.28
N GLU A 188 -6.48 5.00 2.34
CA GLU A 188 -5.82 5.40 3.59
C GLU A 188 -4.36 5.79 3.41
N ASN A 189 -3.64 5.07 2.53
CA ASN A 189 -2.20 5.26 2.30
C ASN A 189 -1.89 6.11 1.06
N GLU A 190 -2.92 6.71 0.42
CA GLU A 190 -2.74 7.53 -0.79
C GLU A 190 -2.31 8.97 -0.42
N GLN A 191 -1.24 9.43 -1.07
CA GLN A 191 -0.70 10.79 -0.90
C GLN A 191 -1.68 11.85 -1.43
N GLU A 192 -1.58 13.08 -0.94
CA GLU A 192 -2.51 14.16 -1.32
C GLU A 192 -2.48 14.54 -2.80
N ASN A 193 -1.30 14.43 -3.41
CA ASN A 193 -1.07 14.70 -4.83
C ASN A 193 -1.44 13.53 -5.75
N GLN A 194 -1.75 12.35 -5.21
CA GLN A 194 -2.14 11.18 -5.99
C GLN A 194 -3.61 11.31 -6.39
N ARG A 195 -3.83 11.52 -7.70
CA ARG A 195 -5.16 11.60 -8.32
C ARG A 195 -5.23 10.65 -9.50
N LEU A 196 -6.35 9.95 -9.64
CA LEU A 196 -6.58 9.06 -10.80
C LEU A 196 -7.23 9.85 -11.93
N ASP A 197 -6.64 9.80 -13.11
CA ASP A 197 -7.14 10.50 -14.31
C ASP A 197 -8.05 9.60 -15.14
N LEU A 198 -9.35 9.85 -15.01
CA LEU A 198 -10.43 9.28 -15.81
C LEU A 198 -11.12 10.37 -16.65
N THR A 199 -10.36 11.36 -17.14
CA THR A 199 -10.91 12.45 -17.95
C THR A 199 -11.28 12.01 -19.37
N PHE A 200 -12.27 12.69 -19.97
CA PHE A 200 -12.72 12.47 -21.34
C PHE A 200 -13.15 11.04 -21.69
N ILE A 201 -13.69 10.30 -20.72
CA ILE A 201 -14.20 8.95 -20.95
C ILE A 201 -15.71 8.95 -21.23
N ASP A 202 -16.21 7.88 -21.83
CA ASP A 202 -17.62 7.55 -22.00
C ASP A 202 -17.87 6.23 -21.28
N ILE A 203 -18.44 6.36 -20.08
CA ILE A 203 -18.80 5.24 -19.20
C ILE A 203 -20.26 5.36 -18.78
N ARG A 204 -21.12 5.70 -19.74
CA ARG A 204 -22.58 5.67 -19.56
C ARG A 204 -23.03 4.32 -19.00
N GLU A 205 -24.05 4.37 -18.15
CA GLU A 205 -24.61 3.19 -17.46
C GLU A 205 -23.65 2.48 -16.49
N ALA A 206 -22.47 3.06 -16.18
CA ALA A 206 -21.56 2.46 -15.20
C ALA A 206 -22.20 2.33 -13.82
N ASN A 207 -22.03 1.18 -13.19
CA ASN A 207 -22.34 0.99 -11.78
C ASN A 207 -21.09 1.29 -10.93
N LEU A 208 -21.15 2.37 -10.20
CA LEU A 208 -20.17 2.85 -9.23
C LEU A 208 -20.81 2.98 -7.83
N ASP A 209 -21.82 2.16 -7.55
CA ASP A 209 -22.48 2.13 -6.25
C ASP A 209 -21.48 1.77 -5.16
N ARG A 210 -21.51 2.52 -4.06
CA ARG A 210 -20.59 2.40 -2.92
C ARG A 210 -19.10 2.55 -3.29
N ALA A 211 -18.79 3.07 -4.48
CA ALA A 211 -17.42 3.27 -4.90
C ALA A 211 -16.77 4.39 -4.08
N ASN A 212 -15.52 4.19 -3.69
CA ASN A 212 -14.63 5.23 -3.21
C ASN A 212 -13.90 5.87 -4.41
N LEU A 213 -14.33 7.06 -4.78
CA LEU A 213 -13.79 7.83 -5.89
C LEU A 213 -12.99 9.03 -5.40
N LYS A 214 -12.46 8.98 -4.18
CA LYS A 214 -11.61 10.03 -3.63
C LYS A 214 -10.50 10.42 -4.62
N ARG A 215 -10.38 11.72 -4.93
CA ARG A 215 -9.34 12.29 -5.82
C ARG A 215 -9.32 11.68 -7.24
N VAL A 216 -10.47 11.29 -7.77
CA VAL A 216 -10.60 10.93 -9.19
C VAL A 216 -10.95 12.18 -10.01
N ASP A 217 -10.30 12.36 -11.16
CA ASP A 217 -10.69 13.38 -12.15
C ASP A 217 -11.53 12.74 -13.25
N LEU A 218 -12.78 13.20 -13.38
CA LEU A 218 -13.76 12.77 -14.37
C LEU A 218 -14.12 13.92 -15.32
N TYR A 219 -13.34 14.99 -15.37
CA TYR A 219 -13.55 16.15 -16.24
C TYR A 219 -13.94 15.78 -17.69
N CYS A 220 -14.93 16.49 -18.23
CA CYS A 220 -15.44 16.34 -19.61
C CYS A 220 -15.90 14.92 -20.00
N SER A 221 -16.21 14.07 -19.01
CA SER A 221 -16.65 12.69 -19.26
C SER A 221 -18.14 12.60 -19.53
N ASN A 222 -18.56 11.51 -20.19
CA ASN A 222 -19.95 11.12 -20.32
C ASN A 222 -20.27 10.01 -19.32
N LEU A 223 -21.11 10.36 -18.35
CA LEU A 223 -21.54 9.55 -17.21
C LEU A 223 -23.07 9.47 -17.17
N ASP A 224 -23.75 9.74 -18.29
CA ASP A 224 -25.21 9.65 -18.36
C ASP A 224 -25.67 8.25 -17.91
N LEU A 225 -26.75 8.20 -17.13
CA LEU A 225 -27.34 6.97 -16.57
C LEU A 225 -26.42 6.18 -15.62
N ALA A 226 -25.23 6.66 -15.28
CA ALA A 226 -24.37 5.99 -14.30
C ALA A 226 -25.01 6.03 -12.90
N SER A 227 -24.68 5.04 -12.08
CA SER A 227 -25.11 4.97 -10.68
C SER A 227 -23.92 5.13 -9.75
N PHE A 228 -24.04 6.06 -8.81
CA PHE A 228 -23.10 6.36 -7.73
C PHE A 228 -23.82 6.27 -6.38
N GLN A 229 -24.80 5.37 -6.28
CA GLN A 229 -25.61 5.26 -5.07
C GLN A 229 -24.72 4.91 -3.88
N GLU A 230 -24.84 5.65 -2.78
CA GLU A 230 -24.00 5.46 -1.58
C GLU A 230 -22.48 5.62 -1.84
N ALA A 231 -22.07 6.18 -2.98
CA ALA A 231 -20.66 6.36 -3.31
C ALA A 231 -20.03 7.52 -2.51
N SER A 232 -18.71 7.43 -2.30
CA SER A 232 -17.91 8.50 -1.69
C SER A 232 -17.11 9.23 -2.77
N LEU A 233 -17.48 10.47 -3.03
CA LEU A 233 -16.82 11.39 -3.96
C LEU A 233 -16.19 12.52 -3.15
N GLN A 234 -14.93 12.35 -2.77
CA GLN A 234 -14.15 13.38 -2.07
C GLN A 234 -13.10 13.96 -3.03
N ASP A 235 -13.02 15.29 -3.15
CA ASP A 235 -12.06 15.97 -4.04
C ASP A 235 -12.15 15.48 -5.51
N VAL A 236 -13.37 15.28 -6.01
CA VAL A 236 -13.63 14.82 -7.38
C VAL A 236 -13.90 15.99 -8.31
N SER A 237 -13.33 15.96 -9.52
CA SER A 237 -13.67 16.90 -10.58
C SER A 237 -14.64 16.25 -11.57
N LEU A 238 -15.84 16.81 -11.67
CA LEU A 238 -16.87 16.48 -12.66
C LEU A 238 -17.15 17.68 -13.60
N TRP A 239 -16.22 18.62 -13.66
CA TRP A 239 -16.36 19.86 -14.43
C TRP A 239 -16.72 19.55 -15.90
N SER A 240 -17.73 20.25 -16.42
CA SER A 240 -18.23 20.11 -17.80
C SER A 240 -18.58 18.67 -18.24
N SER A 241 -18.91 17.78 -17.30
CA SER A 241 -19.28 16.39 -17.60
C SER A 241 -20.78 16.27 -17.91
N SER A 242 -21.13 15.26 -18.71
CA SER A 242 -22.53 14.86 -18.91
C SER A 242 -22.92 13.85 -17.84
N LEU A 243 -23.95 14.17 -17.07
CA LEU A 243 -24.44 13.41 -15.91
C LEU A 243 -25.99 13.33 -15.96
N GLN A 244 -26.56 13.28 -17.16
CA GLN A 244 -28.02 13.21 -17.31
C GLN A 244 -28.51 11.89 -16.72
N TRP A 245 -29.60 11.95 -15.94
CA TRP A 245 -30.19 10.78 -15.30
C TRP A 245 -29.26 10.03 -14.32
N VAL A 246 -28.12 10.60 -13.94
CA VAL A 246 -27.19 9.99 -13.00
C VAL A 246 -27.86 9.76 -11.64
N ASN A 247 -27.52 8.67 -10.96
CA ASN A 247 -28.00 8.39 -9.62
C ASN A 247 -26.93 8.66 -8.55
N PHE A 248 -27.01 9.80 -7.86
CA PHE A 248 -26.22 10.15 -6.68
C PHE A 248 -26.98 9.92 -5.37
N SER A 249 -28.06 9.13 -5.35
CA SER A 249 -28.85 8.93 -4.13
C SER A 249 -27.97 8.40 -2.99
N GLU A 250 -28.07 9.03 -1.82
CA GLU A 250 -27.27 8.73 -0.62
C GLU A 250 -25.75 8.86 -0.80
N ALA A 251 -25.28 9.45 -1.91
CA ALA A 251 -23.85 9.68 -2.14
C ALA A 251 -23.30 10.80 -1.24
N ILE A 252 -22.02 10.70 -0.90
CA ILE A 252 -21.27 11.74 -0.19
C ILE A 252 -20.42 12.49 -1.22
N LEU A 253 -20.80 13.73 -1.51
CA LEU A 253 -20.12 14.63 -2.44
C LEU A 253 -19.41 15.72 -1.64
N GLN A 254 -18.16 15.46 -1.26
CA GLN A 254 -17.33 16.42 -0.52
C GLN A 254 -16.29 17.07 -1.44
N LYS A 255 -16.22 18.40 -1.46
CA LYS A 255 -15.24 19.14 -2.31
C LYS A 255 -15.31 18.74 -3.79
N VAL A 256 -16.51 18.43 -4.27
CA VAL A 256 -16.73 18.06 -5.67
C VAL A 256 -16.89 19.33 -6.52
N ASN A 257 -16.27 19.34 -7.69
CA ASN A 257 -16.47 20.38 -8.70
C ASN A 257 -17.50 19.91 -9.74
N LEU A 258 -18.71 20.47 -9.68
CA LEU A 258 -19.82 20.21 -10.61
C LEU A 258 -20.07 21.37 -11.60
N ALA A 259 -19.20 22.38 -11.65
CA ALA A 259 -19.40 23.54 -12.50
C ALA A 259 -19.56 23.11 -13.98
N GLY A 260 -20.48 23.75 -14.70
CA GLY A 260 -20.79 23.45 -16.10
C GLY A 260 -21.30 22.03 -16.38
N ALA A 261 -21.51 21.19 -15.37
CA ALA A 261 -21.99 19.83 -15.56
C ALA A 261 -23.47 19.81 -15.96
N ASN A 262 -23.86 18.81 -16.75
CA ASN A 262 -25.25 18.59 -17.13
C ASN A 262 -25.87 17.54 -16.19
N LEU A 263 -26.64 17.99 -15.20
CA LEU A 263 -27.31 17.15 -14.19
C LEU A 263 -28.83 17.05 -14.41
N ARG A 264 -29.27 17.20 -15.66
CA ARG A 264 -30.70 17.09 -15.99
C ARG A 264 -31.24 15.73 -15.51
N GLN A 265 -32.33 15.78 -14.75
CA GLN A 265 -33.00 14.60 -14.21
C GLN A 265 -32.11 13.70 -13.32
N ALA A 266 -31.01 14.24 -12.80
CA ALA A 266 -30.16 13.55 -11.84
C ALA A 266 -30.91 13.30 -10.52
N LYS A 267 -30.59 12.19 -9.85
CA LYS A 267 -31.16 11.82 -8.54
C LYS A 267 -30.16 12.11 -7.43
N PHE A 268 -30.50 13.01 -6.52
CA PHE A 268 -29.71 13.37 -5.34
C PHE A 268 -30.46 13.05 -4.04
N ASN A 269 -31.41 12.11 -4.06
CA ASN A 269 -32.20 11.78 -2.86
C ASN A 269 -31.27 11.49 -1.68
N LYS A 270 -31.41 12.27 -0.59
CA LYS A 270 -30.56 12.15 0.61
C LYS A 270 -29.04 12.25 0.37
N ALA A 271 -28.63 12.72 -0.80
CA ALA A 271 -27.22 12.96 -1.09
C ALA A 271 -26.69 14.10 -0.21
N THR A 272 -25.41 14.06 0.12
CA THR A 272 -24.76 15.10 0.92
C THR A 272 -23.77 15.86 0.07
N LEU A 273 -24.03 17.14 -0.18
CA LEU A 273 -23.08 18.05 -0.82
C LEU A 273 -22.43 18.92 0.26
N LYS A 274 -21.14 18.70 0.53
CA LYS A 274 -20.38 19.40 1.57
C LYS A 274 -19.16 20.07 0.97
N GLU A 275 -18.96 21.35 1.26
CA GLU A 275 -17.79 22.11 0.78
C GLU A 275 -17.62 21.97 -0.75
N SER A 276 -18.69 21.76 -1.50
CA SER A 276 -18.62 21.68 -2.96
C SER A 276 -18.20 23.02 -3.53
N PHE A 277 -17.55 23.00 -4.69
CA PHE A 277 -17.30 24.22 -5.44
C PHE A 277 -18.64 24.84 -5.86
N PRO A 278 -18.68 26.15 -6.18
CA PRO A 278 -19.89 26.77 -6.72
C PRO A 278 -20.43 26.01 -7.94
N LEU A 279 -21.75 25.81 -8.00
CA LEU A 279 -22.44 25.11 -9.10
C LEU A 279 -22.65 26.06 -10.31
N ASP A 280 -21.59 26.79 -10.67
CA ASP A 280 -21.61 27.78 -11.74
C ASP A 280 -21.94 27.10 -13.08
N SER A 281 -23.03 27.56 -13.72
CA SER A 281 -23.51 27.02 -15.00
C SER A 281 -23.90 25.55 -15.01
N THR A 282 -24.07 24.92 -13.84
CA THR A 282 -24.58 23.55 -13.72
C THR A 282 -26.07 23.49 -14.07
N ASP A 283 -26.48 22.61 -14.99
CA ASP A 283 -27.90 22.44 -15.35
C ASP A 283 -28.59 21.43 -14.41
N LEU A 284 -29.50 21.90 -13.57
CA LEU A 284 -30.27 21.11 -12.60
C LEU A 284 -31.72 20.85 -13.04
N HIS A 285 -32.07 21.07 -14.31
CA HIS A 285 -33.45 20.90 -14.77
C HIS A 285 -34.02 19.52 -14.40
N LEU A 286 -35.13 19.52 -13.66
CA LEU A 286 -35.82 18.31 -13.17
C LEU A 286 -34.96 17.37 -12.31
N ALA A 287 -33.82 17.83 -11.78
CA ALA A 287 -33.05 17.07 -10.80
C ALA A 287 -33.86 16.87 -9.51
N ASN A 288 -33.82 15.67 -8.95
CA ASN A 288 -34.50 15.34 -7.71
C ASN A 288 -33.55 15.57 -6.52
N LEU A 289 -33.79 16.63 -5.74
CA LEU A 289 -33.00 17.00 -4.55
C LEU A 289 -33.72 16.66 -3.24
N PHE A 290 -34.66 15.71 -3.26
CA PHE A 290 -35.43 15.33 -2.07
C PHE A 290 -34.53 14.92 -0.90
N GLN A 291 -34.61 15.64 0.22
CA GLN A 291 -33.78 15.46 1.41
C GLN A 291 -32.27 15.56 1.15
N ALA A 292 -31.83 16.11 0.02
CA ALA A 292 -30.42 16.39 -0.22
C ALA A 292 -29.91 17.44 0.78
N ASN A 293 -28.72 17.24 1.33
CA ASN A 293 -28.07 18.25 2.15
C ASN A 293 -27.28 19.21 1.24
N LEU A 294 -27.78 20.44 1.16
CA LEU A 294 -27.25 21.54 0.35
C LEU A 294 -26.77 22.71 1.22
N GLN A 295 -26.61 22.51 2.52
CA GLN A 295 -26.11 23.53 3.44
C GLN A 295 -24.77 24.11 2.96
N LYS A 296 -24.66 25.43 2.96
CA LYS A 296 -23.47 26.18 2.50
C LYS A 296 -23.11 25.98 1.03
N VAL A 297 -23.96 25.35 0.22
CA VAL A 297 -23.71 25.19 -1.21
C VAL A 297 -24.05 26.49 -1.93
N ASP A 298 -23.19 26.88 -2.86
CA ASP A 298 -23.43 28.04 -3.73
C ASP A 298 -24.15 27.58 -5.02
N LEU A 299 -25.46 27.79 -5.07
CA LEU A 299 -26.34 27.52 -6.20
C LEU A 299 -26.69 28.79 -6.98
N SER A 300 -26.11 29.95 -6.65
CA SER A 300 -26.51 31.27 -7.18
C SER A 300 -26.48 31.35 -8.71
N LYS A 301 -25.60 30.58 -9.35
CA LYS A 301 -25.44 30.50 -10.81
C LYS A 301 -25.81 29.15 -11.40
N ALA A 302 -26.53 28.31 -10.65
CA ALA A 302 -27.10 27.09 -11.18
C ALA A 302 -28.21 27.42 -12.18
N LYS A 303 -28.33 26.62 -13.24
CA LYS A 303 -29.31 26.80 -14.31
C LYS A 303 -30.51 25.88 -14.09
N ASN A 304 -31.69 26.38 -14.44
CA ASN A 304 -32.95 25.62 -14.44
C ASN A 304 -33.29 24.96 -13.10
N LEU A 305 -32.85 25.57 -11.99
CA LEU A 305 -33.28 25.17 -10.65
C LEU A 305 -34.62 25.84 -10.36
N GLU A 306 -35.61 25.04 -9.97
CA GLU A 306 -36.94 25.50 -9.59
C GLU A 306 -37.14 25.37 -8.07
N LEU A 307 -37.95 26.26 -7.48
CA LEU A 307 -38.24 26.25 -6.03
C LEU A 307 -38.73 24.87 -5.55
N VAL A 308 -39.60 24.23 -6.33
CA VAL A 308 -40.17 22.91 -6.03
C VAL A 308 -39.10 21.82 -5.83
N GLN A 309 -37.94 21.94 -6.51
CA GLN A 309 -36.87 20.96 -6.38
C GLN A 309 -36.18 21.03 -5.01
N ILE A 310 -36.16 22.21 -4.38
CA ILE A 310 -35.47 22.45 -3.10
C ILE A 310 -36.40 22.51 -1.90
N GLU A 311 -37.73 22.47 -2.08
CA GLU A 311 -38.73 22.51 -0.97
C GLU A 311 -38.49 21.48 0.14
N LYS A 312 -37.95 20.31 -0.23
CA LYS A 312 -37.62 19.22 0.70
C LYS A 312 -36.13 18.97 0.84
N ALA A 313 -35.30 19.82 0.24
CA ALA A 313 -33.86 19.79 0.46
C ALA A 313 -33.53 20.45 1.82
N ASN A 314 -32.42 20.05 2.41
CA ASN A 314 -31.89 20.70 3.61
C ASN A 314 -30.94 21.84 3.19
N ILE A 315 -31.44 23.07 3.28
CA ILE A 315 -30.70 24.31 3.05
C ILE A 315 -30.57 25.10 4.37
N ASP A 316 -29.59 25.98 4.44
CA ASP A 316 -29.38 26.90 5.56
C ASP A 316 -29.17 28.35 5.09
N GLN A 317 -29.01 29.28 6.04
CA GLN A 317 -28.79 30.71 5.77
C GLN A 317 -27.52 31.02 4.95
N ASP A 318 -26.57 30.07 4.91
CA ASP A 318 -25.32 30.19 4.18
C ASP A 318 -25.42 29.59 2.76
N THR A 319 -26.55 28.94 2.44
CA THR A 319 -26.84 28.40 1.11
C THR A 319 -27.23 29.56 0.18
N LYS A 320 -26.51 29.73 -0.93
CA LYS A 320 -26.82 30.79 -1.89
C LYS A 320 -27.73 30.25 -2.97
N LEU A 321 -28.88 30.88 -3.19
CA LEU A 321 -29.85 30.46 -4.19
C LEU A 321 -29.80 31.38 -5.43
N PRO A 322 -30.29 30.93 -6.58
CA PRO A 322 -30.52 31.82 -7.72
C PRO A 322 -31.47 32.97 -7.37
N ASP A 323 -31.23 34.16 -7.95
CA ASP A 323 -32.01 35.38 -7.68
C ASP A 323 -33.53 35.16 -7.81
N HIS A 324 -33.97 34.45 -8.85
CA HIS A 324 -35.39 34.18 -9.09
C HIS A 324 -36.06 33.30 -8.01
N ILE A 325 -35.27 32.52 -7.26
CA ILE A 325 -35.77 31.74 -6.11
C ILE A 325 -35.73 32.59 -4.85
N GLU A 326 -34.65 33.36 -4.63
CA GLU A 326 -34.55 34.26 -3.49
C GLU A 326 -35.69 35.29 -3.46
N GLU A 327 -36.04 35.86 -4.62
CA GLU A 327 -37.14 36.81 -4.75
C GLU A 327 -38.49 36.19 -4.34
N VAL A 328 -38.77 34.95 -4.78
CA VAL A 328 -40.01 34.24 -4.43
C VAL A 328 -40.07 33.96 -2.93
N ILE A 329 -38.97 33.46 -2.35
CA ILE A 329 -38.90 33.21 -0.91
C ILE A 329 -39.10 34.52 -0.15
N ARG A 330 -38.45 35.62 -0.53
CA ARG A 330 -38.64 36.92 0.15
C ARG A 330 -40.08 37.46 0.06
N CYS A 331 -40.83 37.11 -0.98
CA CYS A 331 -42.23 37.52 -1.13
C CYS A 331 -43.23 36.68 -0.33
N GLU A 332 -42.83 35.49 0.14
CA GLU A 332 -43.69 34.59 0.93
C GLU A 332 -43.60 34.81 2.45
N TRP A 333 -42.71 35.69 2.93
CA TRP A 333 -42.48 35.99 4.36
C TRP A 333 -42.78 37.44 4.76
#